data_AF-A0A2D4S4C3-F1
#
_entry.id   AF-A0A2D4S4C3-F1
#
_cell.length_a   1.000
_cell.length_b   1.000
_cell.length_c   1.000
_cell.angle_alpha   90.00
_cell.angle_beta   90.00
_cell.angle_gamma   90.00
#
_symmetry.space_group_name_H-M   'P 1'
#
loop_
_entity.id
_entity.type
_entity.pdbx_description
1 polymer ?
#
loop_
_entity_poly.entity_id
_entity_poly.type
_entity_poly.pdbx_seq_one_letter_code
_entity_poly.pdbx_strand_id
1 'polypeptide(L)' 'MTEKKYTYDEWAALATKQMKGMTPEEMEWHTPEGVPVKVLYTQDDVKDLEYNNTFPGMAPYVRGPMATMYAGRPWT' A
#
# COMPACT_ATOMS: atom_id res chain seq x y z
N MET A 1 18.37 -3.87 -23.28
CA MET A 1 18.91 -3.00 -22.22
C MET A 1 18.32 -3.49 -20.92
N THR A 2 19.12 -3.92 -19.96
CA THR A 2 18.60 -4.38 -18.67
C THR A 2 18.19 -3.15 -17.86
N GLU A 3 16.91 -3.05 -17.52
CA GLU A 3 16.37 -1.93 -16.76
C GLU A 3 16.91 -1.98 -15.33
N LYS A 4 17.57 -0.90 -14.89
CA LYS A 4 18.08 -0.81 -13.51
C LYS A 4 16.88 -0.65 -12.57
N LYS A 5 16.69 -1.60 -11.67
CA LYS A 5 15.73 -1.50 -10.55
C LYS A 5 16.45 -0.98 -9.31
N TYR A 6 15.89 0.06 -8.69
CA TYR A 6 16.35 0.56 -7.40
C TYR A 6 15.71 -0.25 -6.27
N THR A 7 16.46 -0.42 -5.19
CA THR A 7 16.02 -1.09 -3.95
C THR A 7 15.36 -0.10 -2.98
N TYR A 8 14.61 -0.63 -2.01
CA TYR A 8 14.04 0.18 -0.92
C TYR A 8 15.14 0.91 -0.13
N ASP A 9 16.25 0.23 0.18
CA ASP A 9 17.34 0.80 0.97
C ASP A 9 18.02 1.97 0.26
N GLU A 10 18.23 1.88 -1.05
CA GLU A 10 18.74 3.00 -1.85
C GLU A 10 17.81 4.21 -1.81
N TRP A 11 16.50 3.97 -1.87
CA TRP A 11 15.50 5.03 -1.74
C TRP A 11 15.47 5.61 -0.31
N ALA A 12 15.51 4.78 0.73
CA ALA A 12 15.49 5.20 2.13
C ALA A 12 16.71 6.07 2.47
N ALA A 13 17.89 5.70 1.96
CA ALA A 13 19.10 6.49 2.10
C ALA A 13 18.99 7.86 1.41
N LEU A 14 18.41 7.90 0.20
CA LEU A 14 18.18 9.15 -0.52
C LEU A 14 17.17 10.05 0.22
N ALA A 15 16.05 9.48 0.66
CA ALA A 15 15.02 10.20 1.41
C ALA A 15 15.60 10.79 2.71
N THR A 16 16.34 10.00 3.47
CA THR A 16 17.01 10.43 4.72
C THR A 16 17.96 11.59 4.45
N LYS A 17 18.76 11.52 3.37
CA LYS A 17 19.66 12.60 2.97
C LYS A 17 18.90 13.88 2.62
N GLN A 18 17.80 13.77 1.89
CA GLN A 18 16.98 14.93 1.50
C GLN A 18 16.26 15.55 2.71
N MET A 19 15.94 14.75 3.71
CA MET A 19 15.26 15.14 4.93
C MET A 19 16.20 15.48 6.09
N LYS A 20 17.46 15.82 5.76
CA LYS A 20 18.48 16.29 6.73
C LYS A 20 18.70 15.32 7.90
N GLY A 21 18.62 14.01 7.63
CA GLY A 21 18.90 12.95 8.59
C GLY A 21 17.66 12.30 9.22
N MET A 22 16.45 12.80 8.95
CA MET A 22 15.21 12.16 9.39
C MET A 22 14.93 10.89 8.58
N THR A 23 14.72 9.76 9.26
CA THR A 23 14.45 8.45 8.66
C THR A 23 13.01 8.35 8.12
N PRO A 24 12.73 7.44 7.16
CA PRO A 24 11.36 7.17 6.69
C PRO A 24 10.37 6.85 7.80
N GLU A 25 10.80 6.14 8.84
CA GLU A 25 9.98 5.76 10.00
C GLU A 25 9.62 6.98 10.85
N GLU A 26 10.54 7.93 11.05
CA GLU A 26 10.26 9.19 11.75
C GLU A 26 9.32 10.12 10.97
N MET A 27 9.17 9.89 9.67
CA MET A 27 8.26 10.64 8.81
C MET A 27 6.85 10.02 8.72
N GLU A 28 6.59 8.92 9.43
CA GLU A 28 5.28 8.28 9.43
C GLU A 28 4.18 9.23 9.91
N TRP A 29 3.06 9.22 9.21
CA TRP A 29 1.87 9.93 9.67
C TRP A 29 1.06 9.00 10.58
N HIS A 30 0.97 9.34 11.86
CA HIS A 30 0.06 8.69 12.78
C HIS A 30 -1.36 9.25 12.62
N THR A 31 -2.26 8.43 12.08
CA THR A 31 -3.66 8.83 11.94
C THR A 31 -4.34 8.92 13.31
N PRO A 32 -5.47 9.64 13.43
CA PRO A 32 -6.26 9.67 14.67
C PRO A 32 -6.69 8.28 15.18
N GLU A 33 -6.79 7.29 14.29
CA GLU A 33 -7.10 5.89 14.61
C GLU A 33 -5.91 5.12 15.21
N GLY A 34 -4.73 5.76 15.33
CA GLY A 34 -3.52 5.15 15.89
C GLY A 34 -2.75 4.28 14.90
N VAL A 35 -3.03 4.40 13.60
CA VAL A 35 -2.34 3.63 12.55
C VAL A 35 -1.16 4.44 12.01
N PRO A 36 0.08 3.92 12.05
CA PRO A 36 1.22 4.55 11.37
C PRO A 36 1.11 4.36 9.86
N VAL A 37 1.09 5.46 9.12
CA VAL A 37 1.10 5.47 7.66
C VAL A 37 2.53 5.71 7.17
N LYS A 38 3.10 4.70 6.52
CA LYS A 38 4.43 4.79 5.89
C LYS A 38 4.43 5.86 4.81
N VAL A 39 5.56 6.56 4.67
CA VAL A 39 5.77 7.56 3.61
C VAL A 39 5.91 6.94 2.20
N LEU A 40 6.18 5.64 2.12
CA LEU A 40 6.20 4.85 0.89
C LEU A 40 5.74 3.43 1.18
N TYR A 41 4.82 2.94 0.35
CA TYR A 41 4.44 1.53 0.29
C TYR A 41 4.93 0.91 -1.01
N THR A 42 5.27 -0.37 -0.95
CA THR A 42 5.87 -1.16 -2.03
C THR A 42 5.11 -2.47 -2.22
N GLN A 43 5.53 -3.28 -3.20
CA GLN A 43 4.98 -4.63 -3.39
C GLN A 43 5.21 -5.53 -2.17
N ASP A 44 6.31 -5.31 -1.43
CA ASP A 44 6.60 -6.10 -0.23
C ASP A 44 5.58 -5.87 0.88
N ASP A 45 4.95 -4.70 0.93
CA ASP A 45 3.96 -4.37 1.96
C ASP A 45 2.61 -5.09 1.78
N VAL A 46 2.36 -5.66 0.60
CA VAL A 46 1.09 -6.32 0.27
C VAL A 46 1.22 -7.83 0.05
N LYS A 47 2.45 -8.37 0.07
CA LYS A 47 2.74 -9.75 -0.31
C LYS A 47 2.07 -10.79 0.59
N ASP A 48 1.98 -10.50 1.89
CA ASP A 48 1.48 -11.40 2.92
C ASP A 48 0.03 -11.08 3.36
N LEU A 49 -0.65 -10.17 2.65
CA LEU A 49 -2.05 -9.86 2.93
C LEU A 49 -2.95 -11.06 2.59
N GLU A 50 -3.62 -11.60 3.61
CA GLU A 50 -4.45 -12.82 3.54
C GLU A 50 -5.46 -12.82 2.38
N TYR A 51 -6.04 -11.66 2.05
CA TYR A 51 -7.13 -11.54 1.08
C TYR A 51 -6.77 -10.73 -0.18
N ASN A 52 -5.48 -10.52 -0.48
CA ASN A 52 -5.04 -9.70 -1.62
C ASN A 52 -5.43 -10.26 -3.00
N ASN A 53 -5.74 -11.55 -3.10
CA ASN A 53 -6.10 -12.24 -4.35
C ASN A 53 -7.53 -12.78 -4.34
N THR A 54 -8.44 -12.11 -3.64
CA THR A 54 -9.88 -12.44 -3.61
C THR A 54 -10.67 -11.78 -4.73
N PHE A 55 -11.90 -12.27 -4.96
CA PHE A 55 -12.82 -11.76 -5.99
C PHE A 55 -14.10 -11.16 -5.36
N PRO A 56 -14.65 -10.06 -5.94
CA PRO A 56 -15.93 -9.51 -5.49
C PRO A 56 -17.06 -10.52 -5.73
N GLY A 57 -18.06 -10.53 -4.86
CA GLY A 57 -19.17 -11.48 -4.95
C GLY A 57 -18.90 -12.86 -4.35
N MET A 58 -17.70 -13.10 -3.81
CA MET A 58 -17.33 -14.33 -3.11
C MET A 58 -16.76 -14.02 -1.72
N ALA A 59 -16.99 -14.90 -0.75
CA ALA A 59 -16.44 -14.77 0.59
C ALA A 59 -14.89 -14.69 0.53
N PRO A 60 -14.23 -13.88 1.38
CA PRO A 60 -14.76 -13.09 2.50
C PRO A 60 -15.33 -11.70 2.11
N TYR A 61 -15.62 -11.45 0.83
CA TYR A 61 -16.26 -10.23 0.33
C TYR A 61 -15.45 -8.94 0.53
N VAL A 62 -14.14 -9.02 0.73
CA VAL A 62 -13.25 -7.85 0.89
C VAL A 62 -13.34 -6.88 -0.28
N ARG A 63 -13.59 -7.38 -1.50
CA ARG A 63 -13.74 -6.57 -2.71
C ARG A 63 -15.20 -6.20 -3.04
N GLY A 64 -16.12 -6.52 -2.13
CA GLY A 64 -17.54 -6.20 -2.22
C GLY A 64 -18.46 -7.42 -2.41
N PRO A 65 -19.76 -7.26 -2.12
CA PRO A 65 -20.72 -8.35 -2.04
C PRO A 65 -21.27 -8.82 -3.40
N MET A 66 -21.11 -8.04 -4.47
CA MET A 66 -21.66 -8.34 -5.80
C MET A 66 -20.53 -8.55 -6.80
N ALA A 67 -20.64 -9.58 -7.66
CA ALA A 67 -19.57 -9.93 -8.62
C ALA A 67 -19.17 -8.78 -9.56
N THR A 68 -20.12 -7.91 -9.93
CA THR A 68 -19.90 -6.78 -10.84
C THR A 68 -19.88 -5.42 -10.13
N MET A 69 -20.15 -5.38 -8.83
CA MET A 69 -20.31 -4.14 -8.05
C MET A 69 -21.12 -3.09 -8.83
N TYR A 70 -20.53 -1.91 -9.05
CA TYR A 70 -21.19 -0.77 -9.66
C TYR A 70 -21.06 -0.71 -11.18
N ALA A 71 -20.43 -1.69 -11.82
CA ALA A 71 -20.35 -1.73 -13.29
C ALA A 71 -21.73 -1.90 -13.95
N GLY A 72 -22.68 -2.56 -13.28
CA GLY A 72 -24.05 -2.74 -13.77
C GLY A 72 -25.09 -1.85 -13.09
N ARG A 73 -24.99 -1.64 -11.77
CA ARG A 73 -25.93 -0.83 -10.99
C ARG A 73 -25.17 0.05 -9.99
N PRO A 74 -25.24 1.39 -10.08
CA PRO A 74 -24.63 2.29 -9.10
C PRO A 74 -25.18 2.10 -7.68
N TRP A 75 -24.48 2.64 -6.69
CA TRP A 75 -24.99 2.74 -5.33
C TRP A 75 -26.22 3.67 -5.30
N THR A 76 -27.12 3.42 -4.35
CA THR A 76 -28.28 4.28 -4.05
C THR A 76 -28.08 4.96 -2.71
#